data_AF-A0A7C2M553-F1
#
_entry.id   AF-A0A7C2M553-F1
#
_cell.length_a   1.000
_cell.length_b   1.000
_cell.length_c   1.000
_cell.angle_alpha   90.00
_cell.angle_beta   90.00
_cell.angle_gamma   90.00
#
_symmetry.space_group_name_H-M   'P 1'
#
loop_
_entity.id
_entity.type
_entity.pdbx_description
1 polymer ?
#
loop_
_entity_poly.entity_id
_entity_poly.type
_entity_poly.pdbx_seq_one_letter_code
_entity_poly.pdbx_strand_id
1 'polypeptide(L)'
;MEHVKRFNERVSSALKSAGNIFKKQKLKAIPPAPPPKPLPRGYKIVERYPLYEPFAHAAIARNPVSGEYKYILDELRLDILERNVYDRILEILLAEIASPEAEIEDPRQFFVTEAEKIVGKYRISLGWLPDVSWSKILYHAQRNLVGFGRIDALMRDPNIEDISCDGVEKPVYVWHRKYENLETNLVFHDDQEVDDAVVKLVHMAGKHVSSAFPIVDASLPGKHRLAVCYRREVTPFGTAFTIRKFRDDPYSIIDLINLGTLSEEMAAYFWTCLENRSSLMVLGGTASGKTTFLNAVACLD
;
A
#
# COMPACT_ATOMS: atom_id res chain seq x y z
N MET A 1 -45.22 -18.95 -15.92
CA MET A 1 -44.05 -19.80 -16.27
C MET A 1 -43.48 -19.54 -17.67
N GLU A 2 -44.26 -19.04 -18.63
CA GLU A 2 -43.80 -18.80 -20.02
C GLU A 2 -42.94 -17.53 -20.20
N HIS A 3 -43.15 -16.51 -19.37
CA HIS A 3 -42.38 -15.25 -19.41
C HIS A 3 -40.92 -15.40 -18.94
N VAL A 4 -40.63 -16.34 -18.03
CA VAL A 4 -39.27 -16.60 -17.52
C VAL A 4 -38.44 -17.39 -18.54
N LYS A 5 -39.07 -18.30 -19.30
CA LYS A 5 -38.43 -19.03 -20.39
C LYS A 5 -38.01 -18.12 -21.55
N ARG A 6 -38.87 -17.18 -21.96
CA ARG A 6 -38.55 -16.19 -23.02
C ARG A 6 -37.44 -15.21 -22.63
N PHE A 7 -37.29 -14.90 -21.34
CA PHE A 7 -36.20 -14.06 -20.84
C PHE A 7 -34.86 -14.81 -20.90
N ASN A 8 -34.83 -16.07 -20.45
CA ASN A 8 -33.62 -16.89 -20.49
C ASN A 8 -33.14 -17.24 -21.91
N GLU A 9 -34.07 -17.41 -22.87
CA GLU A 9 -33.70 -17.62 -24.28
C GLU A 9 -33.11 -16.36 -24.94
N ARG A 10 -33.60 -15.16 -24.59
CA ARG A 10 -33.04 -13.88 -25.07
C ARG A 10 -31.67 -13.57 -24.47
N VAL A 11 -31.43 -13.94 -23.22
CA VAL A 11 -30.12 -13.82 -22.56
C VAL A 11 -29.13 -14.83 -23.17
N SER A 12 -29.57 -16.07 -23.44
CA SER A 12 -28.72 -17.10 -24.06
C SER A 12 -28.33 -16.76 -25.51
N SER A 13 -29.22 -16.16 -26.30
CA SER A 13 -28.89 -15.74 -27.67
C SER A 13 -27.97 -14.52 -27.71
N ALA A 14 -28.13 -13.58 -26.77
CA ALA A 14 -27.23 -12.43 -26.60
C ALA A 14 -25.81 -12.86 -26.15
N LEU A 15 -25.72 -13.89 -25.29
CA LEU A 15 -24.45 -14.49 -24.85
C LEU A 15 -23.73 -15.23 -26.00
N LYS A 16 -24.48 -15.87 -26.90
CA LYS A 16 -23.90 -16.51 -28.11
C LYS A 16 -23.44 -15.50 -29.16
N SER A 17 -24.12 -14.35 -29.31
CA SER A 17 -23.62 -13.28 -30.18
C SER A 17 -22.42 -12.54 -29.58
N ALA A 18 -22.33 -12.46 -28.25
CA ALA A 18 -21.17 -11.88 -27.56
C ALA A 18 -19.91 -12.75 -27.67
N GLY A 19 -20.06 -14.09 -27.67
CA GLY A 19 -18.94 -15.04 -27.74
C GLY A 19 -18.04 -14.90 -28.98
N ASN A 20 -18.54 -14.33 -30.08
CA ASN A 20 -17.77 -14.07 -31.30
C ASN A 20 -17.12 -12.67 -31.36
N ILE A 21 -17.43 -11.77 -30.42
CA ILE A 21 -16.85 -10.42 -30.34
C ILE A 21 -15.54 -10.41 -29.53
N PHE A 22 -15.27 -11.47 -28.77
CA PHE A 22 -14.09 -11.55 -27.89
C PHE A 22 -12.80 -12.12 -28.52
N LYS A 23 -12.80 -12.48 -29.81
CA LYS A 23 -11.56 -12.80 -30.54
C LYS A 23 -10.99 -11.54 -31.20
N LYS A 24 -10.18 -10.80 -30.42
CA LYS A 24 -9.28 -9.66 -30.74
C LYS A 24 -9.60 -8.41 -29.91
N GLN A 25 -9.48 -8.49 -28.58
CA GLN A 25 -9.19 -7.28 -27.81
C GLN A 25 -7.67 -7.15 -27.65
N LYS A 26 -7.11 -6.30 -28.51
CA LYS A 26 -5.80 -5.69 -28.38
C LYS A 26 -5.58 -5.22 -26.94
N LEU A 27 -4.33 -5.36 -26.46
CA LEU A 27 -3.76 -4.73 -25.25
C LEU A 27 -4.64 -3.58 -24.73
N LYS A 28 -5.35 -3.81 -23.61
CA LYS A 28 -6.12 -2.75 -22.92
C LYS A 28 -5.17 -1.57 -22.75
N ALA A 29 -5.49 -0.43 -23.36
CA ALA A 29 -4.69 0.78 -23.24
C ALA A 29 -4.58 1.11 -21.75
N ILE A 30 -3.35 1.08 -21.23
CA ILE A 30 -3.07 1.48 -19.85
C ILE A 30 -3.52 2.94 -19.73
N PRO A 31 -4.38 3.28 -18.75
CA PRO A 31 -4.75 4.67 -18.57
C PRO A 31 -3.50 5.54 -18.41
N PRO A 32 -3.44 6.73 -19.03
CA PRO A 32 -2.28 7.60 -18.87
C PRO A 32 -2.08 7.89 -17.39
N ALA A 33 -0.81 7.92 -16.96
CA ALA A 33 -0.45 8.29 -15.60
C ALA A 33 -1.12 9.62 -15.20
N PRO A 34 -1.51 9.79 -13.92
CA PRO A 34 -2.09 11.03 -13.43
C PRO A 34 -1.24 12.23 -13.83
N PRO A 35 -1.87 13.38 -14.16
CA PRO A 35 -1.12 14.62 -14.24
C PRO A 35 -0.47 14.88 -12.87
N PRO A 36 0.82 15.26 -12.84
CA PRO A 36 1.53 15.51 -11.59
C PRO A 36 0.76 16.46 -10.69
N LYS A 37 0.56 16.08 -9.43
CA LYS A 37 0.07 17.04 -8.42
C LYS A 37 0.94 18.30 -8.43
N PRO A 38 0.32 19.50 -8.32
CA PRO A 38 1.06 20.74 -8.29
C PRO A 38 2.00 20.74 -7.07
N LEU A 39 3.26 21.08 -7.32
CA LEU A 39 4.28 21.16 -6.30
C LEU A 39 4.02 22.36 -5.38
N PRO A 40 4.46 22.30 -4.11
CA PRO A 40 4.52 23.49 -3.27
C PRO A 40 5.36 24.59 -3.95
N ARG A 41 5.01 25.86 -3.71
CA ARG A 41 5.70 26.99 -4.35
C ARG A 41 7.20 26.93 -4.08
N GLY A 42 7.99 27.08 -5.14
CA GLY A 42 9.45 27.07 -5.07
C GLY A 42 10.09 25.69 -5.14
N TYR A 43 9.32 24.59 -5.11
CA TYR A 43 9.88 23.24 -5.18
C TYR A 43 10.08 22.78 -6.63
N LYS A 44 11.12 21.97 -6.87
CA LYS A 44 11.41 21.30 -8.15
C LYS A 44 11.52 19.79 -7.93
N ILE A 45 10.97 19.00 -8.86
CA ILE A 45 11.10 17.54 -8.81
C ILE A 45 12.56 17.16 -9.06
N VAL A 46 13.12 16.34 -8.18
CA VAL A 46 14.45 15.75 -8.29
C VAL A 46 14.35 14.32 -8.80
N GLU A 47 13.35 13.57 -8.31
CA GLU A 47 13.18 12.15 -8.63
C GLU A 47 11.69 11.83 -8.70
N ARG A 48 11.28 10.98 -9.65
CA ARG A 48 9.90 10.49 -9.76
C ARG A 48 9.94 9.03 -10.19
N TYR A 49 9.18 8.19 -9.48
CA TYR A 49 9.11 6.76 -9.75
C TYR A 49 7.71 6.20 -9.48
N PRO A 50 7.30 5.12 -10.16
CA PRO A 50 6.01 4.51 -9.94
C PRO A 50 5.97 3.74 -8.62
N LEU A 51 4.82 3.77 -7.95
CA LEU A 51 4.51 2.94 -6.78
C LEU A 51 3.53 1.82 -7.14
N TYR A 52 2.56 2.15 -7.99
CA TYR A 52 1.58 1.20 -8.52
C TYR A 52 1.04 1.74 -9.83
N GLU A 53 1.57 1.28 -10.96
CA GLU A 53 1.20 1.84 -12.26
C GLU A 53 -0.23 1.47 -12.69
N PRO A 54 -0.97 2.40 -13.32
CA PRO A 54 -0.67 3.84 -13.51
C PRO A 54 -1.22 4.72 -12.36
N PHE A 55 -1.66 4.14 -11.25
CA PHE A 55 -2.51 4.81 -10.25
C PHE A 55 -1.76 5.66 -9.24
N ALA A 56 -0.56 5.28 -8.83
CA ALA A 56 0.21 5.94 -7.79
C ALA A 56 1.69 6.06 -8.16
N HIS A 57 2.23 7.27 -7.95
CA HIS A 57 3.64 7.60 -8.15
C HIS A 57 4.17 8.39 -6.95
N ALA A 58 5.45 8.24 -6.68
CA ALA A 58 6.18 9.10 -5.76
C ALA A 58 6.94 10.14 -6.56
N ALA A 59 6.98 11.38 -6.06
CA ALA A 59 7.88 12.40 -6.56
C ALA A 59 8.60 13.07 -5.38
N ILE A 60 9.93 13.02 -5.40
CA ILE A 60 10.77 13.73 -4.44
C ILE A 60 11.02 15.13 -4.98
N ALA A 61 10.58 16.13 -4.22
CA ALA A 61 10.71 17.53 -4.58
C ALA A 61 11.70 18.22 -3.65
N ARG A 62 12.57 19.08 -4.19
CA ARG A 62 13.55 19.87 -3.43
C ARG A 62 13.28 21.35 -3.58
N ASN A 63 13.35 22.08 -2.48
CA ASN A 63 13.41 23.54 -2.50
C ASN A 63 14.85 23.99 -2.80
N PRO A 64 15.12 24.71 -3.90
CA PRO A 64 16.47 25.14 -4.27
C PRO A 64 17.04 26.22 -3.33
N VAL A 65 16.19 26.89 -2.54
CA VAL A 65 16.60 27.94 -1.60
C VAL A 65 16.90 27.35 -0.22
N SER A 66 15.97 26.61 0.37
CA SER A 66 16.16 26.02 1.72
C SER A 66 16.92 24.69 1.70
N GLY A 67 17.00 24.02 0.55
CA GLY A 67 17.57 22.67 0.44
C GLY A 67 16.64 21.56 0.92
N GLU A 68 15.48 21.90 1.47
CA GLU A 68 14.49 20.98 2.03
C GLU A 68 13.91 20.05 0.97
N TYR A 69 13.74 18.78 1.33
CA TYR A 69 13.10 17.76 0.51
C TYR A 69 11.68 17.48 1.01
N LYS A 70 10.76 17.20 0.07
CA LYS A 70 9.39 16.77 0.34
C LYS A 70 9.03 15.55 -0.49
N TYR A 71 8.21 14.68 0.09
CA TYR A 71 7.65 13.52 -0.58
C TYR A 71 6.26 13.85 -1.13
N ILE A 72 6.11 13.87 -2.44
CA ILE A 72 4.83 14.14 -3.09
C ILE A 72 4.24 12.81 -3.56
N LEU A 73 3.21 12.34 -2.84
CA LEU A 73 2.40 11.21 -3.27
C LEU A 73 1.41 11.67 -4.33
N ASP A 74 1.60 11.20 -5.55
CA ASP A 74 0.77 11.47 -6.72
C ASP A 74 -0.12 10.27 -7.03
N GLU A 75 -1.28 10.26 -6.38
CA GLU A 75 -2.29 9.21 -6.49
C GLU A 75 -3.51 9.74 -7.25
N LEU A 76 -4.03 8.96 -8.20
CA LEU A 76 -5.26 9.27 -8.91
C LEU A 76 -6.40 9.50 -7.92
N ARG A 77 -7.21 10.53 -8.18
CA ARG A 77 -8.41 10.83 -7.41
C ARG A 77 -9.63 10.45 -8.21
N LEU A 78 -10.68 10.05 -7.48
CA LEU A 78 -12.02 9.94 -8.02
C LEU A 78 -12.61 11.34 -8.15
N ASP A 79 -13.17 11.66 -9.31
CA ASP A 79 -14.06 12.81 -9.45
C ASP A 79 -15.42 12.56 -8.74
N ILE A 80 -16.31 13.55 -8.75
CA ILE A 80 -17.61 13.48 -8.06
C ILE A 80 -18.48 12.33 -8.63
N LEU A 81 -18.48 12.13 -9.94
CA LEU A 81 -19.26 11.06 -10.58
C LEU A 81 -18.65 9.69 -10.27
N GLU A 82 -17.34 9.57 -10.42
CA GLU A 82 -16.57 8.37 -10.08
C GLU A 82 -16.76 8.02 -8.59
N ARG A 83 -16.83 9.01 -7.70
CA ARG A 83 -17.07 8.81 -6.26
C ARG A 83 -18.47 8.27 -5.97
N ASN A 84 -19.49 8.85 -6.59
CA ASN A 84 -20.87 8.37 -6.44
C ASN A 84 -21.07 6.94 -6.96
N VAL A 85 -20.30 6.52 -7.97
CA VAL A 85 -20.31 5.13 -8.44
C VAL A 85 -19.47 4.25 -7.51
N TYR A 86 -18.32 4.76 -7.04
CA TYR A 86 -17.46 4.09 -6.06
C TYR A 86 -18.23 3.71 -4.79
N ASP A 87 -18.99 4.63 -4.19
CA ASP A 87 -19.70 4.35 -2.94
C ASP A 87 -20.77 3.25 -3.14
N ARG A 88 -21.48 3.27 -4.28
CA ARG A 88 -22.46 2.23 -4.64
C ARG A 88 -21.83 0.87 -4.93
N ILE A 89 -20.73 0.83 -5.68
CA ILE A 89 -20.06 -0.46 -5.94
C ILE A 89 -19.41 -1.00 -4.66
N LEU A 90 -18.95 -0.14 -3.75
CA LEU A 90 -18.37 -0.57 -2.48
C LEU A 90 -19.39 -1.33 -1.64
N GLU A 91 -20.63 -0.85 -1.56
CA GLU A 91 -21.74 -1.54 -0.89
C GLU A 91 -22.00 -2.92 -1.51
N ILE A 92 -22.02 -3.01 -2.84
CA ILE A 92 -22.22 -4.27 -3.55
C ILE A 92 -21.06 -5.24 -3.28
N LEU A 93 -19.82 -4.76 -3.34
CA LEU A 93 -18.63 -5.57 -3.07
C LEU A 93 -18.63 -6.10 -1.63
N LEU A 94 -18.99 -5.27 -0.65
CA LEU A 94 -19.09 -5.68 0.75
C LEU A 94 -20.22 -6.70 0.98
N ALA A 95 -21.29 -6.65 0.20
CA ALA A 95 -22.42 -7.57 0.32
C ALA A 95 -22.20 -8.90 -0.43
N GLU A 96 -21.48 -8.89 -1.57
CA GLU A 96 -21.34 -10.07 -2.44
C GLU A 96 -19.99 -10.79 -2.29
N ILE A 97 -18.92 -10.12 -1.85
CA ILE A 97 -17.64 -10.81 -1.65
C ILE A 97 -17.80 -11.75 -0.47
N ALA A 98 -17.94 -13.04 -0.78
CA ALA A 98 -17.98 -14.09 0.21
C ALA A 98 -16.61 -14.19 0.89
N SER A 99 -16.63 -14.42 2.21
CA SER A 99 -15.44 -14.87 2.91
C SER A 99 -14.94 -16.15 2.23
N PRO A 100 -13.65 -16.21 1.87
CA PRO A 100 -13.09 -17.41 1.26
C PRO A 100 -13.23 -18.61 2.21
N GLU A 101 -13.56 -19.77 1.67
CA GLU A 101 -13.67 -21.02 2.44
C GLU A 101 -12.31 -21.57 2.86
N ALA A 102 -11.24 -21.12 2.19
CA ALA A 102 -9.86 -21.53 2.42
C ALA A 102 -8.95 -20.32 2.67
N GLU A 103 -7.79 -20.56 3.27
CA GLU A 103 -6.75 -19.56 3.44
C GLU A 103 -6.27 -19.07 2.06
N ILE A 104 -6.33 -17.75 1.84
CA ILE A 104 -5.88 -17.14 0.58
C ILE A 104 -4.42 -16.74 0.72
N GLU A 105 -3.58 -17.23 -0.18
CA GLU A 105 -2.17 -16.85 -0.27
C GLU A 105 -1.97 -15.36 -0.62
N ASP A 106 -2.71 -14.85 -1.61
CA ASP A 106 -2.74 -13.42 -1.96
C ASP A 106 -4.17 -12.82 -1.87
N PRO A 107 -4.53 -12.21 -0.72
CA PRO A 107 -5.82 -11.54 -0.55
C PRO A 107 -6.09 -10.42 -1.57
N ARG A 108 -5.04 -9.73 -2.05
CA ARG A 108 -5.19 -8.64 -3.02
C ARG A 108 -5.56 -9.18 -4.40
N GLN A 109 -4.95 -10.28 -4.83
CA GLN A 109 -5.25 -10.91 -6.10
C GLN A 109 -6.64 -11.56 -6.11
N PHE A 110 -7.01 -12.21 -5.01
CA PHE A 110 -8.36 -12.74 -4.84
C PHE A 110 -9.42 -11.64 -4.96
N PHE A 111 -9.23 -10.54 -4.23
CA PHE A 111 -10.16 -9.41 -4.27
C PHE A 111 -10.29 -8.81 -5.68
N VAL A 112 -9.18 -8.62 -6.40
CA VAL A 112 -9.23 -8.10 -7.77
C VAL A 112 -10.06 -9.02 -8.67
N THR A 113 -9.81 -10.32 -8.57
CA THR A 113 -10.50 -11.31 -9.40
C THR A 113 -12.01 -11.31 -9.14
N GLU A 114 -12.45 -11.23 -7.88
CA GLU A 114 -13.89 -11.18 -7.59
C GLU A 114 -14.53 -9.83 -7.84
N ALA A 115 -13.82 -8.74 -7.53
CA ALA A 115 -14.30 -7.40 -7.80
C ALA A 115 -14.52 -7.17 -9.29
N GLU A 116 -13.64 -7.68 -10.17
CA GLU A 116 -13.83 -7.60 -11.62
C GLU A 116 -15.08 -8.36 -12.10
N LYS A 117 -15.38 -9.54 -11.52
CA LYS A 117 -16.60 -10.29 -11.85
C LYS A 117 -17.86 -9.55 -11.41
N ILE A 118 -17.87 -9.01 -10.19
CA ILE A 118 -19.01 -8.27 -9.64
C ILE A 118 -19.24 -6.99 -10.45
N VAL A 119 -18.19 -6.21 -10.70
CA VAL A 119 -18.27 -5.00 -11.55
C VAL A 119 -18.78 -5.35 -12.94
N GLY A 120 -18.33 -6.46 -13.55
CA GLY A 120 -18.82 -6.92 -14.85
C GLY A 120 -20.34 -7.14 -14.89
N LYS A 121 -20.95 -7.60 -13.80
CA LYS A 121 -22.41 -7.80 -13.69
C LYS A 121 -23.18 -6.48 -13.57
N TYR A 122 -22.66 -5.55 -12.76
CA TYR A 122 -23.37 -4.32 -12.38
C TYR A 122 -22.98 -3.08 -13.18
N ARG A 123 -21.96 -3.17 -14.04
CA ARG A 123 -21.50 -2.04 -14.86
C ARG A 123 -22.61 -1.40 -15.68
N ILE A 124 -23.57 -2.19 -16.17
CA ILE A 124 -24.69 -1.68 -16.98
C ILE A 124 -25.71 -0.94 -16.11
N SER A 125 -25.98 -1.41 -14.89
CA SER A 125 -26.98 -0.82 -13.99
C SER A 125 -26.46 0.42 -13.24
N LEU A 126 -25.15 0.54 -13.04
CA LEU A 126 -24.54 1.64 -12.28
C LEU A 126 -24.38 2.93 -13.11
N GLY A 127 -24.67 2.88 -14.41
CA GLY A 127 -24.53 3.98 -15.35
C GLY A 127 -23.30 3.85 -16.25
N TRP A 128 -23.25 4.67 -17.30
CA TRP A 128 -22.12 4.66 -18.23
C TRP A 128 -20.91 5.38 -17.64
N LEU A 129 -19.79 4.67 -17.55
CA LEU A 129 -18.47 5.20 -17.23
C LEU A 129 -17.42 4.64 -18.20
N PRO A 130 -16.40 5.45 -18.58
CA PRO A 130 -15.25 4.98 -19.33
C PRO A 130 -14.51 3.85 -18.61
N ASP A 131 -13.82 2.98 -19.36
CA ASP A 131 -13.03 1.88 -18.79
C ASP A 131 -12.00 2.38 -17.76
N VAL A 132 -11.39 3.53 -18.02
CA VAL A 132 -10.41 4.18 -17.13
C VAL A 132 -11.01 4.48 -15.75
N SER A 133 -12.24 4.98 -15.69
CA SER A 133 -12.92 5.28 -14.44
C SER A 133 -13.18 4.02 -13.63
N TRP A 134 -13.54 2.91 -14.28
CA TRP A 134 -13.68 1.61 -13.60
C TRP A 134 -12.36 1.11 -13.03
N SER A 135 -11.25 1.24 -13.76
CA SER A 135 -9.93 0.89 -13.25
C SER A 135 -9.56 1.72 -12.02
N LYS A 136 -9.84 3.03 -12.00
CA LYS A 136 -9.63 3.88 -10.81
C LYS A 136 -10.48 3.42 -9.63
N ILE A 137 -11.77 3.16 -9.87
CA ILE A 137 -12.71 2.71 -8.84
C ILE A 137 -12.24 1.40 -8.22
N LEU A 138 -11.86 0.43 -9.04
CA LEU A 138 -11.31 -0.86 -8.58
C LEU A 138 -10.01 -0.69 -7.80
N TYR A 139 -9.12 0.19 -8.25
CA TYR A 139 -7.90 0.55 -7.50
C TYR A 139 -8.24 1.07 -6.10
N HIS A 140 -9.13 2.05 -5.99
CA HIS A 140 -9.54 2.59 -4.69
C HIS A 140 -10.26 1.56 -3.82
N ALA A 141 -11.08 0.68 -4.42
CA ALA A 141 -11.75 -0.39 -3.69
C ALA A 141 -10.73 -1.40 -3.13
N GLN A 142 -9.77 -1.84 -3.93
CA GLN A 142 -8.69 -2.73 -3.47
C GLN A 142 -7.87 -2.07 -2.36
N ARG A 143 -7.48 -0.80 -2.56
CA ARG A 143 -6.73 0.01 -1.60
C ARG A 143 -7.45 0.12 -0.25
N ASN A 144 -8.76 0.37 -0.28
CA ASN A 144 -9.56 0.66 0.91
C ASN A 144 -10.15 -0.58 1.58
N LEU A 145 -10.36 -1.68 0.88
CA LEU A 145 -10.90 -2.91 1.48
C LEU A 145 -9.79 -3.86 1.92
N VAL A 146 -8.80 -4.11 1.06
CA VAL A 146 -7.73 -5.10 1.33
C VAL A 146 -6.39 -4.44 1.66
N GLY A 147 -6.11 -3.29 1.05
CA GLY A 147 -4.87 -2.56 1.28
C GLY A 147 -4.83 -1.81 2.60
N PHE A 148 -3.82 -0.96 2.78
CA PHE A 148 -3.63 -0.15 3.99
C PHE A 148 -4.37 1.21 3.93
N GLY A 149 -5.42 1.33 3.11
CA GLY A 149 -6.20 2.56 2.99
C GLY A 149 -5.39 3.72 2.40
N ARG A 150 -5.50 4.92 2.98
CA ARG A 150 -4.84 6.13 2.47
C ARG A 150 -3.30 6.03 2.44
N ILE A 151 -2.70 5.21 3.29
CA ILE A 151 -1.25 5.00 3.32
C ILE A 151 -0.78 3.84 2.43
N ASP A 152 -1.67 3.14 1.73
CA ASP A 152 -1.33 1.94 0.93
C ASP A 152 -0.22 2.20 -0.08
N ALA A 153 -0.23 3.36 -0.75
CA ALA A 153 0.82 3.72 -1.70
C ALA A 153 2.18 3.91 -1.02
N LEU A 154 2.23 4.53 0.17
CA LEU A 154 3.46 4.66 0.96
C LEU A 154 3.97 3.29 1.44
N MET A 155 3.03 2.40 1.80
CA MET A 155 3.35 1.01 2.16
C MET A 155 3.98 0.25 0.99
N ARG A 156 3.60 0.55 -0.25
CA ARG A 156 4.19 -0.06 -1.46
C ARG A 156 5.57 0.47 -1.84
N ASP A 157 6.00 1.59 -1.27
CA ASP A 157 7.30 2.19 -1.63
C ASP A 157 8.48 1.47 -0.95
N PRO A 158 9.34 0.74 -1.68
CA PRO A 158 10.46 0.02 -1.07
C PRO A 158 11.52 0.95 -0.46
N ASN A 159 11.52 2.24 -0.83
CA ASN A 159 12.45 3.22 -0.31
C ASN A 159 12.01 3.85 1.01
N ILE A 160 10.79 3.58 1.49
CA ILE A 160 10.32 4.04 2.80
C ILE A 160 10.62 2.96 3.86
N GLU A 161 11.29 3.37 4.94
CA GLU A 161 11.55 2.52 6.11
C GLU A 161 10.51 2.72 7.21
N ASP A 162 10.21 3.98 7.54
CA ASP A 162 9.25 4.33 8.59
C ASP A 162 8.18 5.28 8.04
N ILE A 163 6.94 5.14 8.51
CA ILE A 163 5.81 6.04 8.24
C ILE A 163 5.26 6.49 9.58
N SER A 164 5.14 7.79 9.83
CA SER A 164 4.61 8.34 11.08
C SER A 164 3.50 9.36 10.85
N CYS A 165 2.46 9.27 11.67
CA CYS A 165 1.35 10.21 11.74
C CYS A 165 1.24 10.72 13.17
N ASP A 166 1.38 12.04 13.36
CA ASP A 166 1.42 12.69 14.68
C ASP A 166 0.09 13.35 15.08
N GLY A 167 -1.00 12.97 14.40
CA GLY A 167 -2.35 13.47 14.63
C GLY A 167 -2.98 14.17 13.42
N VAL A 168 -4.11 14.81 13.69
CA VAL A 168 -4.97 15.48 12.71
C VAL A 168 -4.39 16.83 12.27
N GLU A 169 -4.66 17.23 11.02
CA GLU A 169 -4.16 18.46 10.39
C GLU A 169 -2.62 18.56 10.35
N LYS A 170 -1.94 17.43 10.55
CA LYS A 170 -0.49 17.29 10.39
C LYS A 170 -0.17 16.41 9.18
N PRO A 171 0.92 16.72 8.46
CA PRO A 171 1.39 15.82 7.42
C PRO A 171 1.87 14.51 8.04
N VAL A 172 1.63 13.42 7.31
CA VAL A 172 2.34 12.17 7.53
C VAL A 172 3.79 12.36 7.11
N TYR A 173 4.71 11.87 7.94
CA TYR A 173 6.14 11.86 7.65
C TYR A 173 6.59 10.47 7.24
N VAL A 174 7.63 10.41 6.43
CA VAL A 174 8.26 9.15 6.01
C VAL A 174 9.76 9.24 6.17
N TRP A 175 10.38 8.16 6.64
CA TRP A 175 11.83 8.00 6.59
C TRP A 175 12.23 7.31 5.29
N HIS A 176 12.79 8.08 4.36
CA HIS A 176 13.22 7.60 3.06
C HIS A 176 14.70 7.18 3.08
N ARG A 177 15.03 6.00 2.57
CA ARG A 177 16.41 5.43 2.58
C ARG A 177 17.49 6.36 2.04
N LYS A 178 17.15 7.20 1.06
CA LYS A 178 18.07 8.13 0.38
C LYS A 178 17.98 9.59 0.85
N TYR A 179 16.80 10.02 1.32
CA TYR A 179 16.51 11.43 1.58
C TYR A 179 16.14 11.69 3.04
N GLU A 180 16.21 10.65 3.88
CA GLU A 180 15.91 10.67 5.31
C GLU A 180 14.47 11.14 5.59
N ASN A 181 14.28 11.97 6.62
CA ASN A 181 12.96 12.41 7.04
C ASN A 181 12.32 13.36 6.01
N LEU A 182 11.18 12.96 5.45
CA LEU A 182 10.43 13.73 4.46
C LEU A 182 9.01 13.99 4.94
N GLU A 183 8.59 15.25 4.84
CA GLU A 183 7.18 15.63 4.95
C GLU A 183 6.43 15.17 3.68
N THR A 184 5.29 14.49 3.85
CA THR A 184 4.41 14.12 2.74
C THR A 184 3.28 15.12 2.52
N ASN A 185 2.65 15.07 1.35
CA ASN A 185 1.39 15.77 1.07
C ASN A 185 0.13 15.02 1.56
N LEU A 186 0.29 13.97 2.37
CA LEU A 186 -0.81 13.21 2.94
C LEU A 186 -1.13 13.75 4.33
N VAL A 187 -2.35 14.23 4.53
CA VAL A 187 -2.86 14.79 5.78
C VAL A 187 -4.20 14.14 6.10
N PHE A 188 -4.41 13.77 7.36
CA PHE A 188 -5.71 13.39 7.91
C PHE A 188 -6.41 14.65 8.44
N HIS A 189 -7.64 14.89 8.01
CA HIS A 189 -8.31 16.18 8.25
C HIS A 189 -9.21 16.20 9.50
N ASP A 190 -9.63 15.03 9.96
CA ASP A 190 -10.45 14.90 11.15
C ASP A 190 -10.06 13.64 11.95
N ASP A 191 -10.50 13.61 13.22
CA ASP A 191 -10.21 12.51 14.13
C ASP A 191 -10.83 11.19 13.65
N GLN A 192 -11.99 11.24 13.00
CA GLN A 192 -12.70 10.04 12.52
C GLN A 192 -11.88 9.34 11.42
N GLU A 193 -11.29 10.10 10.52
CA GLU A 193 -10.52 9.57 9.40
C GLU A 193 -9.28 8.80 9.86
N VAL A 194 -8.54 9.34 10.83
CA VAL A 194 -7.37 8.67 11.39
C VAL A 194 -7.76 7.51 12.31
N ASP A 195 -8.85 7.65 13.07
CA ASP A 195 -9.39 6.59 13.92
C ASP A 195 -9.80 5.37 13.09
N ASP A 196 -10.56 5.57 12.00
CA ASP A 196 -11.00 4.49 11.11
C ASP A 196 -9.82 3.81 10.41
N ALA A 197 -8.81 4.59 10.00
CA ALA A 197 -7.59 4.06 9.43
C ALA A 197 -6.85 3.17 10.44
N VAL A 198 -6.68 3.62 11.67
CA VAL A 198 -5.99 2.87 12.73
C VAL A 198 -6.77 1.63 13.16
N VAL A 199 -8.09 1.74 13.37
CA VAL A 199 -8.94 0.59 13.70
C VAL A 199 -8.80 -0.50 12.64
N LYS A 200 -8.81 -0.11 11.37
CA LYS A 200 -8.57 -1.06 10.27
C LYS A 200 -7.19 -1.71 10.36
N LEU A 201 -6.12 -0.92 10.52
CA LEU A 201 -4.75 -1.45 10.59
C LEU A 201 -4.57 -2.43 11.76
N VAL A 202 -5.12 -2.08 12.93
CA VAL A 202 -5.09 -2.91 14.14
C VAL A 202 -5.88 -4.21 13.92
N HIS A 203 -7.05 -4.14 13.29
CA HIS A 203 -7.85 -5.31 12.94
C HIS A 203 -7.16 -6.21 11.91
N MET A 204 -6.49 -5.64 10.90
CA MET A 204 -5.66 -6.39 9.96
C MET A 204 -4.52 -7.15 10.63
N ALA A 205 -4.05 -6.68 11.79
CA ALA A 205 -3.05 -7.36 12.61
C ALA A 205 -3.65 -8.36 13.63
N GLY A 206 -4.96 -8.63 13.57
CA GLY A 206 -5.65 -9.54 14.49
C GLY A 206 -5.79 -9.00 15.91
N LYS A 207 -5.76 -7.68 16.10
CA LYS A 207 -5.89 -7.02 17.40
C LYS A 207 -7.08 -6.06 17.42
N HIS A 208 -7.36 -5.51 18.59
CA HIS A 208 -8.40 -4.50 18.81
C HIS A 208 -7.83 -3.29 19.54
N VAL A 209 -8.42 -2.12 19.28
CA VAL A 209 -8.09 -0.84 19.93
C VAL A 209 -9.38 -0.17 20.41
N SER A 210 -9.32 0.53 21.54
CA SER A 210 -10.48 1.25 22.11
C SER A 210 -10.02 2.38 23.03
N SER A 211 -10.92 3.27 23.44
CA SER A 211 -10.60 4.29 24.48
C SER A 211 -10.10 3.66 25.78
N ALA A 212 -10.58 2.47 26.17
CA ALA A 212 -10.12 1.78 27.37
C ALA A 212 -8.71 1.18 27.23
N PHE A 213 -8.31 0.83 26.01
CA PHE A 213 -6.99 0.27 25.68
C PHE A 213 -6.42 1.01 24.46
N PRO A 214 -5.95 2.26 24.65
CA PRO A 214 -5.62 3.14 23.55
C PRO A 214 -4.22 2.91 22.98
N ILE A 215 -3.35 2.15 23.65
CA ILE A 215 -1.98 1.89 23.20
C ILE A 215 -1.90 0.47 22.65
N VAL A 216 -1.48 0.33 21.40
CA VAL A 216 -1.39 -0.97 20.72
C VAL A 216 -0.10 -1.09 19.92
N ASP A 217 0.66 -2.14 20.20
CA ASP A 217 1.74 -2.63 19.34
C ASP A 217 1.26 -3.86 18.56
N ALA A 218 1.47 -3.90 17.25
CA ALA A 218 0.99 -4.96 16.39
C ALA A 218 1.95 -5.29 15.24
N SER A 219 1.75 -6.45 14.63
CA SER A 219 2.48 -6.88 13.42
C SER A 219 1.52 -6.92 12.25
N LEU A 220 1.69 -6.03 11.29
CA LEU A 220 0.93 -5.96 10.06
C LEU A 220 1.36 -7.07 9.07
N PRO A 221 0.53 -7.37 8.05
CA PRO A 221 0.95 -8.15 6.90
C PRO A 221 2.27 -7.63 6.31
N GLY A 222 3.18 -8.53 5.92
CA GLY A 222 4.56 -8.17 5.57
C GLY A 222 5.51 -8.02 6.77
N LYS A 223 5.07 -8.48 7.96
CA LYS A 223 5.80 -8.42 9.24
C LYS A 223 6.10 -7.01 9.73
N HIS A 224 5.55 -5.96 9.09
CA HIS A 224 5.78 -4.57 9.48
C HIS A 224 5.26 -4.31 10.89
N ARG A 225 5.99 -3.52 11.69
CA ARG A 225 5.59 -3.20 13.07
C ARG A 225 4.72 -1.97 13.06
N LEU A 226 3.59 -2.03 13.75
CA LEU A 226 2.68 -0.91 13.96
C LEU A 226 2.68 -0.57 15.46
N ALA A 227 2.89 0.70 15.78
CA ALA A 227 2.66 1.26 17.10
C ALA A 227 1.57 2.34 16.99
N VAL A 228 0.59 2.30 17.88
CA VAL A 228 -0.60 3.16 17.88
C VAL A 228 -0.81 3.77 19.25
N CYS A 229 -1.11 5.07 19.26
CA CYS A 229 -1.67 5.79 20.40
C CYS A 229 -3.03 6.38 19.97
N TYR A 230 -4.10 5.74 20.41
CA TYR A 230 -5.47 5.98 19.96
C TYR A 230 -6.17 7.08 20.77
N ARG A 231 -6.77 8.01 20.05
CA ARG A 231 -7.56 9.15 20.52
C ARG A 231 -6.82 10.16 21.39
N ARG A 232 -7.53 11.27 21.61
CA ARG A 232 -7.04 12.45 22.33
C ARG A 232 -6.76 12.21 23.82
N GLU A 233 -7.25 11.13 24.38
CA GLU A 233 -7.03 10.74 25.78
C GLU A 233 -5.53 10.49 26.08
N VAL A 234 -4.78 10.01 25.08
CA VAL A 234 -3.33 9.76 25.20
C VAL A 234 -2.47 10.62 24.29
N THR A 235 -3.06 11.31 23.30
CA THR A 235 -2.33 12.12 22.30
C THR A 235 -3.01 13.46 22.04
N PRO A 236 -2.40 14.62 22.34
CA PRO A 236 -3.10 15.91 22.31
C PRO A 236 -3.64 16.31 20.92
N PHE A 237 -3.06 15.78 19.84
CA PHE A 237 -3.38 16.15 18.46
C PHE A 237 -4.29 15.15 17.74
N GLY A 238 -4.91 14.22 18.47
CA GLY A 238 -5.67 13.11 17.89
C GLY A 238 -4.79 11.87 17.69
N THR A 239 -5.40 10.79 17.23
CA THR A 239 -4.74 9.48 17.08
C THR A 239 -3.41 9.59 16.33
N ALA A 240 -2.38 9.00 16.90
CA ALA A 240 -1.04 8.92 16.30
C ALA A 240 -0.67 7.46 16.04
N PHE A 241 0.08 7.22 14.97
CA PHE A 241 0.62 5.90 14.68
C PHE A 241 1.99 5.97 14.00
N THR A 242 2.77 4.91 14.16
CA THR A 242 4.04 4.73 13.46
C THR A 242 4.12 3.31 12.91
N ILE A 243 4.50 3.19 11.65
CA ILE A 243 4.74 1.90 10.99
C ILE A 243 6.23 1.83 10.66
N ARG A 244 6.88 0.77 11.15
CA ARG A 244 8.24 0.41 10.77
C ARG A 244 8.20 -0.77 9.81
N LYS A 245 8.60 -0.51 8.57
CA LYS A 245 8.60 -1.49 7.49
C LYS A 245 9.82 -2.40 7.59
N PHE A 246 9.59 -3.67 7.33
CA PHE A 246 10.67 -4.60 7.02
C PHE A 246 10.95 -4.52 5.54
N ARG A 247 12.21 -4.71 5.18
CA ARG A 247 12.61 -4.79 3.78
C ARG A 247 12.22 -6.15 3.24
N ASP A 248 11.49 -6.17 2.13
CA ASP A 248 11.07 -7.41 1.47
C ASP A 248 12.28 -8.20 0.96
N ASP A 249 13.29 -7.49 0.45
CA ASP A 249 14.57 -8.04 -0.02
C ASP A 249 15.72 -7.58 0.89
N PRO A 250 16.02 -8.31 1.99
CA PRO A 250 17.14 -7.97 2.87
C PRO A 250 18.47 -8.13 2.13
N TYR A 251 19.46 -7.30 2.47
CA TYR A 251 20.79 -7.41 1.88
C TYR A 251 21.39 -8.80 2.16
N SER A 252 21.87 -9.44 1.10
CA SER A 252 22.66 -10.66 1.18
C SER A 252 24.08 -10.35 1.63
N ILE A 253 24.82 -11.38 2.05
CA ILE A 253 26.25 -11.24 2.36
C ILE A 253 27.04 -10.73 1.14
N ILE A 254 26.65 -11.14 -0.07
CA ILE A 254 27.27 -10.72 -1.33
C ILE A 254 27.02 -9.23 -1.57
N ASP A 255 25.81 -8.74 -1.31
CA ASP A 255 25.51 -7.31 -1.43
C ASP A 255 26.37 -6.49 -0.47
N LEU A 256 26.55 -6.96 0.75
CA LEU A 256 27.39 -6.27 1.72
C LEU A 256 28.88 -6.26 1.34
N ILE A 257 29.38 -7.31 0.68
CA ILE A 257 30.73 -7.33 0.09
C ILE A 257 30.82 -6.30 -1.05
N ASN A 258 29.86 -6.30 -1.96
CA ASN A 258 29.82 -5.37 -3.10
C ASN A 258 29.69 -3.89 -2.65
N LEU A 259 28.99 -3.64 -1.54
CA LEU A 259 28.90 -2.32 -0.90
C LEU A 259 30.17 -1.93 -0.13
N GLY A 260 31.16 -2.82 -0.02
CA GLY A 260 32.39 -2.59 0.75
C GLY A 260 32.17 -2.55 2.26
N THR A 261 31.05 -3.10 2.76
CA THR A 261 30.74 -3.16 4.20
C THR A 261 31.56 -4.24 4.91
N LEU A 262 31.90 -5.33 4.22
CA LEU A 262 32.86 -6.36 4.68
C LEU A 262 33.70 -6.87 3.50
N SER A 263 34.87 -7.43 3.79
CA SER A 263 35.68 -8.13 2.78
C SER A 263 35.21 -9.58 2.59
N GLU A 264 35.59 -10.19 1.47
CA GLU A 264 35.37 -11.62 1.20
C GLU A 264 35.99 -12.51 2.30
N GLU A 265 37.16 -12.12 2.81
CA GLU A 265 37.86 -12.82 3.89
C GLU A 265 37.07 -12.76 5.21
N MET A 266 36.48 -11.61 5.53
CA MET A 266 35.61 -11.48 6.71
C MET A 266 34.34 -12.31 6.55
N ALA A 267 33.74 -12.35 5.36
CA ALA A 267 32.58 -13.19 5.08
C ALA A 267 32.90 -14.67 5.32
N ALA A 268 34.02 -15.15 4.78
CA ALA A 268 34.49 -16.52 4.95
C ALA A 268 34.75 -16.84 6.43
N TYR A 269 35.35 -15.91 7.17
CA TYR A 269 35.56 -16.07 8.61
C TYR A 269 34.23 -16.23 9.37
N PHE A 270 33.25 -15.35 9.11
CA PHE A 270 31.93 -15.45 9.76
C PHE A 270 31.19 -16.73 9.37
N TRP A 271 31.31 -17.19 8.12
CA TRP A 271 30.77 -18.47 7.69
C TRP A 271 31.37 -19.62 8.51
N THR A 272 32.70 -19.70 8.61
CA THR A 272 33.35 -20.74 9.43
C THR A 272 32.93 -20.66 10.91
N CYS A 273 32.78 -19.46 11.47
CA CYS A 273 32.29 -19.30 12.84
C CYS A 273 30.88 -19.88 13.02
N LEU A 274 29.97 -19.61 12.08
CA LEU A 274 28.59 -20.09 12.13
C LEU A 274 28.50 -21.61 11.94
N GLU A 275 29.26 -22.17 11.01
CA GLU A 275 29.34 -23.63 10.79
C GLU A 275 29.79 -24.36 12.08
N ASN A 276 30.68 -23.72 12.85
CA ASN A 276 31.14 -24.21 14.16
C ASN A 276 30.24 -23.79 15.33
N ARG A 277 29.03 -23.28 15.06
CA ARG A 277 28.02 -22.84 16.06
C ARG A 277 28.57 -21.83 17.08
N SER A 278 29.47 -20.96 16.64
CA SER A 278 29.98 -19.88 17.48
C SER A 278 28.91 -18.81 17.71
N SER A 279 28.84 -18.28 18.92
CA SER A 279 27.94 -17.16 19.24
C SER A 279 28.52 -15.84 18.73
N LEU A 280 27.72 -15.08 17.98
CA LEU A 280 28.10 -13.77 17.44
C LEU A 280 27.21 -12.66 18.03
N MET A 281 27.81 -11.53 18.39
CA MET A 281 27.10 -10.32 18.84
C MET A 281 27.51 -9.12 18.00
N VAL A 282 26.53 -8.42 17.42
CA VAL A 282 26.77 -7.25 16.55
C VAL A 282 26.48 -5.97 17.34
N LEU A 283 27.50 -5.13 17.50
CA LEU A 283 27.44 -3.87 18.26
C LEU A 283 27.57 -2.65 17.34
N GLY A 284 27.08 -1.49 17.79
CA GLY A 284 27.12 -0.25 17.01
C GLY A 284 26.00 0.74 17.34
N GLY A 285 26.14 1.99 16.89
CA GLY A 285 25.16 3.06 17.10
C GLY A 285 23.82 2.85 16.36
N THR A 286 22.81 3.65 16.68
CA THR A 286 21.53 3.63 15.96
C THR A 286 21.76 3.84 14.46
N ALA A 287 21.02 3.12 13.60
CA ALA A 287 21.16 3.14 12.14
C ALA A 287 22.53 2.72 11.56
N SER A 288 23.45 2.15 12.34
CA SER A 288 24.76 1.68 11.84
C SER A 288 24.73 0.36 11.05
N GLY A 289 23.56 -0.12 10.60
CA GLY A 289 23.44 -1.35 9.81
C GLY A 289 23.51 -2.67 10.58
N LYS A 290 23.45 -2.66 11.93
CA LYS A 290 23.56 -3.89 12.75
C LYS A 290 22.60 -5.01 12.35
N THR A 291 21.31 -4.70 12.26
CA THR A 291 20.26 -5.68 11.93
C THR A 291 20.42 -6.18 10.50
N THR A 292 20.88 -5.31 9.60
CA THR A 292 21.20 -5.66 8.22
C THR A 292 22.33 -6.68 8.16
N PHE A 293 23.46 -6.39 8.83
CA PHE A 293 24.60 -7.29 8.90
C PHE A 293 24.23 -8.62 9.55
N LEU A 294 23.51 -8.59 10.68
CA LEU A 294 23.06 -9.80 11.36
C LEU A 294 22.19 -10.68 10.47
N ASN A 295 21.24 -10.09 9.73
CA ASN A 295 20.39 -10.82 8.79
C ASN A 295 21.20 -11.44 7.64
N ALA A 296 22.15 -10.69 7.08
CA ALA A 296 22.98 -11.18 5.98
C ALA A 296 23.87 -12.37 6.39
N VAL A 297 24.48 -12.27 7.58
CA VAL A 297 25.34 -13.33 8.14
C VAL A 297 24.52 -14.55 8.54
N ALA A 298 23.31 -14.37 9.09
CA ALA A 298 22.41 -15.48 9.46
C ALA A 298 21.95 -16.34 8.28
N CYS A 299 22.14 -15.89 7.03
CA CYS A 299 21.83 -16.65 5.82
C CYS A 299 22.99 -17.53 5.31
N LEU A 300 24.13 -17.58 6.01
CA LEU A 300 25.28 -18.41 5.64
C LEU A 300 25.18 -19.88 6.11
N ASP A 301 24.17 -20.22 6.91
CA ASP A 301 23.89 -21.57 7.42
C ASP A 301 22.81 -22.28 6.59
#